data_AF-A0A6V6YXI0-F1
#
_entry.id   AF-A0A6V6YXI0-F1
#
_cell.length_a   1.000
_cell.length_b   1.000
_cell.length_c   1.000
_cell.angle_alpha   90.00
_cell.angle_beta   90.00
_cell.angle_gamma   90.00
#
_symmetry.space_group_name_H-M   'P 1'
#
loop_
_entity.id
_entity.type
_entity.pdbx_description
1 polymer ?
#
loop_
_entity_poly.entity_id
_entity_poly.type
_entity_poly.pdbx_seq_one_letter_code
_entity_poly.pdbx_strand_id
1 'polypeptide(L)'
;MKTLKTFLFILFFVTIKSHSQVQVDKIVYKSKEHYITNTLPYHITGTFLPADKKEPSTVLNEDGTGVIQYDDLTKKKINWGIECNWEGTAILKEGYNSASYTFWYRTEDSDEWMYSQFSIHFAKKKMFLMGERIKIYEDYNVQ
;
A
#
# COMPACT_ATOMS: atom_id res chain seq x y z
N MET A 1 -22.61 -28.98 52.88
CA MET A 1 -23.06 -27.67 52.34
C MET A 1 -21.81 -26.93 51.92
N LYS A 2 -21.62 -26.74 50.60
CA LYS A 2 -21.83 -25.44 49.90
C LYS A 2 -20.75 -24.43 50.37
N THR A 3 -19.78 -23.98 49.59
CA THR A 3 -19.71 -23.63 48.16
C THR A 3 -18.24 -23.26 47.91
N LEU A 4 -17.56 -23.89 46.95
CA LEU A 4 -17.42 -23.40 45.58
C LEU A 4 -16.05 -22.72 45.38
N LYS A 5 -15.12 -23.51 44.83
CA LYS A 5 -14.09 -23.14 43.86
C LYS A 5 -13.89 -21.62 43.69
N THR A 6 -12.88 -21.05 44.33
CA THR A 6 -12.34 -19.74 43.92
C THR A 6 -11.50 -19.94 42.66
N PHE A 7 -12.20 -20.06 41.54
CA PHE A 7 -11.66 -19.95 40.19
C PHE A 7 -12.12 -18.57 39.70
N LEU A 8 -11.26 -17.57 39.65
CA LEU A 8 -11.60 -16.33 38.95
C LEU A 8 -10.38 -15.68 38.30
N PHE A 9 -10.16 -16.13 37.06
CA PHE A 9 -9.85 -15.33 35.88
C PHE A 9 -8.97 -14.09 36.08
N ILE A 10 -7.67 -14.27 35.83
CA ILE A 10 -6.80 -13.20 35.36
C ILE A 10 -7.34 -12.78 33.98
N LEU A 11 -8.04 -11.65 33.94
CA LEU A 11 -8.53 -11.02 32.72
C LEU A 11 -7.32 -10.49 31.93
N PHE A 12 -6.79 -11.31 31.04
CA PHE A 12 -5.87 -10.84 30.00
C PHE A 12 -6.63 -9.87 29.10
N PHE A 13 -6.43 -8.57 29.29
CA PHE A 13 -6.71 -7.57 28.26
C PHE A 13 -5.70 -7.77 27.12
N VAL A 14 -5.92 -8.80 26.31
CA VAL A 14 -5.31 -8.85 24.98
C VAL A 14 -5.96 -7.71 24.20
N THR A 15 -5.21 -6.66 23.92
CA THR A 15 -5.62 -5.63 22.97
C THR A 15 -5.63 -6.29 21.59
N ILE A 16 -6.74 -6.93 21.25
CA ILE A 16 -6.99 -7.39 19.89
C ILE A 16 -7.09 -6.10 19.08
N LYS A 17 -6.04 -5.73 18.35
CA LYS A 17 -6.12 -4.64 17.37
C LYS A 17 -7.21 -5.05 16.40
N SER A 18 -8.34 -4.36 16.45
CA SER A 18 -9.45 -4.62 15.55
C SER A 18 -8.99 -4.20 14.15
N HIS A 19 -8.62 -5.17 13.31
CA HIS A 19 -8.14 -4.95 11.94
C HIS A 19 -9.26 -4.52 10.96
N SER A 20 -10.40 -4.03 11.46
CA SER A 20 -11.56 -3.70 10.63
C SER A 20 -11.57 -2.26 10.12
N GLN A 21 -10.69 -1.39 10.61
CA GLN A 21 -10.63 0.00 10.15
C GLN A 21 -9.54 0.15 9.09
N VAL A 22 -9.93 0.60 7.90
CA VAL A 22 -9.00 0.96 6.83
C VAL A 22 -8.00 1.98 7.38
N GLN A 23 -6.71 1.68 7.26
CA GLN A 23 -5.67 2.62 7.67
C GLN A 23 -5.68 3.82 6.73
N VAL A 24 -5.84 5.01 7.30
CA VAL A 24 -5.84 6.30 6.59
C VAL A 24 -4.84 7.22 7.27
N ASP A 25 -3.81 7.61 6.53
CA ASP A 25 -2.78 8.52 7.00
C ASP A 25 -2.93 9.87 6.30
N LYS A 26 -2.86 10.95 7.08
CA LYS A 26 -2.87 12.32 6.54
C LYS A 26 -1.45 12.74 6.16
N ILE A 27 -1.27 13.22 4.94
CA ILE A 27 -0.01 13.81 4.47
C ILE A 27 -0.23 15.27 4.07
N VAL A 28 0.85 16.05 4.06
CA VAL A 28 0.83 17.44 3.61
C VAL A 28 1.74 17.56 2.39
N TYR A 29 1.18 18.04 1.28
CA TYR A 29 1.92 18.31 0.06
C TYR A 29 1.57 19.71 -0.44
N LYS A 30 2.58 20.57 -0.59
CA LYS A 30 2.41 21.97 -1.05
C LYS A 30 1.28 22.72 -0.31
N SER A 31 1.29 22.61 1.03
CA SER A 31 0.31 23.22 1.93
C SER A 31 -1.14 22.74 1.76
N LYS A 32 -1.35 21.61 1.06
CA LYS A 32 -2.65 20.93 0.97
C LYS A 32 -2.60 19.61 1.73
N GLU A 33 -3.69 19.30 2.39
CA GLU A 33 -3.89 18.00 3.03
C GLU A 33 -4.31 16.97 1.98
N HIS A 34 -3.71 15.79 2.08
CA HIS A 34 -4.03 14.61 1.30
C HIS A 34 -4.17 13.44 2.26
N TYR A 35 -4.89 12.40 1.83
CA TYR A 35 -5.09 11.18 2.61
C TYR A 35 -4.58 10.01 1.81
N ILE A 36 -3.81 9.14 2.45
CA ILE A 36 -3.27 7.94 1.82
C ILE A 36 -3.68 6.68 2.57
N THR A 37 -3.81 5.59 1.82
CA THR A 37 -4.05 4.26 2.36
C THR A 37 -3.19 3.24 1.64
N ASN A 38 -2.83 2.16 2.33
CA ASN A 38 -2.21 0.98 1.72
C ASN A 38 -3.24 -0.09 1.37
N THR A 39 -4.52 0.17 1.65
CA THR A 39 -5.62 -0.77 1.40
C THR A 39 -6.20 -0.51 0.01
N LEU A 40 -6.10 -1.51 -0.86
CA LEU A 40 -6.76 -1.54 -2.16
C LEU A 40 -7.47 -2.89 -2.32
N PRO A 41 -8.55 -2.97 -3.12
CA PRO A 41 -9.18 -4.25 -3.48
C PRO A 41 -8.32 -5.11 -4.43
N TYR A 42 -7.05 -4.72 -4.63
CA TYR A 42 -6.06 -5.36 -5.48
C TYR A 42 -4.78 -5.55 -4.69
N HIS A 43 -4.14 -6.71 -4.82
CA HIS A 43 -2.88 -7.02 -4.15
C HIS A 43 -1.72 -6.25 -4.81
N ILE A 44 -1.49 -5.02 -4.36
CA ILE A 44 -0.46 -4.11 -4.89
C ILE A 44 0.96 -4.46 -4.41
N THR A 45 1.11 -5.04 -3.22
CA THR A 45 2.40 -5.31 -2.57
C THR A 45 3.26 -6.32 -3.33
N GLY A 46 4.57 -6.28 -3.11
CA GLY A 46 5.55 -7.14 -3.79
C GLY A 46 6.51 -6.36 -4.68
N THR A 47 7.16 -7.07 -5.59
CA THR A 47 8.28 -6.56 -6.38
C THR A 47 7.83 -6.13 -7.77
N PHE A 48 8.13 -4.87 -8.12
CA PHE A 48 7.98 -4.30 -9.45
C PHE A 48 9.34 -4.19 -10.12
N LEU A 49 9.42 -4.60 -11.39
CA LEU A 49 10.65 -4.64 -12.19
C LEU A 49 10.46 -3.91 -13.52
N PRO A 50 11.49 -3.25 -14.07
CA PRO A 50 11.43 -2.75 -15.44
C PRO A 50 11.21 -3.91 -16.42
N ALA A 51 10.61 -3.62 -17.57
CA ALA A 51 10.40 -4.61 -18.61
C ALA A 51 11.71 -5.32 -18.97
N ASP A 52 11.68 -6.66 -18.95
CA ASP A 52 12.78 -7.55 -19.34
C ASP A 52 14.09 -7.36 -18.53
N LYS A 53 14.03 -6.71 -17.36
CA LYS A 53 15.17 -6.52 -16.46
C LYS A 53 14.90 -7.11 -15.07
N LYS A 54 15.99 -7.47 -14.38
CA LYS A 54 15.95 -7.88 -12.97
C LYS A 54 16.17 -6.72 -12.00
N GLU A 55 16.72 -5.60 -12.49
CA GLU A 55 17.03 -4.39 -11.72
C GLU A 55 16.90 -3.15 -12.63
N PRO A 56 16.66 -1.96 -12.04
CA PRO A 56 16.43 -1.73 -10.62
C PRO A 56 15.01 -2.09 -10.17
N SER A 57 14.88 -2.67 -8.98
CA SER A 57 13.60 -3.12 -8.44
C SER A 57 12.92 -2.09 -7.52
N THR A 58 11.59 -2.18 -7.39
CA THR A 58 10.85 -1.51 -6.31
C THR A 58 10.01 -2.52 -5.56
N VAL A 59 10.15 -2.56 -4.24
CA VAL A 59 9.43 -3.48 -3.35
C VAL A 59 8.48 -2.68 -2.48
N LEU A 60 7.21 -3.06 -2.46
CA LEU A 60 6.18 -2.47 -1.62
C LEU A 60 5.69 -3.49 -0.59
N ASN A 61 5.74 -3.16 0.70
CA ASN A 61 5.26 -3.99 1.81
C ASN A 61 3.86 -3.56 2.28
N GLU A 62 3.10 -4.48 2.88
CA GLU A 62 1.70 -4.25 3.31
C GLU A 62 1.54 -3.12 4.35
N ASP A 63 2.58 -2.88 5.15
CA ASP A 63 2.60 -1.86 6.21
C ASP A 63 2.88 -0.44 5.71
N GLY A 64 2.90 -0.23 4.39
CA GLY A 64 3.22 1.06 3.78
C GLY A 64 4.71 1.40 3.77
N THR A 65 5.59 0.45 4.11
CA THR A 65 7.04 0.57 3.88
C THR A 65 7.43 -0.05 2.53
N GLY A 66 8.63 0.26 2.06
CA GLY A 66 9.16 -0.32 0.83
C GLY A 66 10.61 0.05 0.57
N VAL A 67 11.12 -0.35 -0.59
CA VAL A 67 12.45 0.00 -1.08
C VAL A 67 12.38 0.33 -2.56
N ILE A 68 12.89 1.49 -2.96
CA ILE A 68 13.17 1.83 -4.36
C ILE A 68 14.66 1.64 -4.60
N GLN A 69 15.01 0.88 -5.64
CA GLN A 69 16.34 0.88 -6.22
C GLN A 69 16.35 1.87 -7.40
N TYR A 70 17.39 2.70 -7.48
CA TYR A 70 17.63 3.62 -8.60
C TYR A 70 18.50 2.96 -9.66
N ASP A 71 18.65 3.62 -10.81
CA ASP A 71 19.42 3.09 -11.95
C ASP A 71 20.90 2.85 -11.64
N ASP A 72 21.46 3.61 -10.69
CA ASP A 72 22.81 3.41 -10.15
C ASP A 72 22.90 2.28 -9.11
N LEU A 73 21.81 1.51 -8.95
CA LEU A 73 21.62 0.42 -8.00
C LEU A 73 21.61 0.81 -6.53
N THR A 74 21.67 2.11 -6.21
CA THR A 74 21.46 2.58 -4.84
C THR A 74 20.05 2.29 -4.39
N LYS A 75 19.88 1.95 -3.11
CA LYS A 75 18.58 1.58 -2.52
C LYS A 75 18.19 2.63 -1.49
N LYS A 76 16.95 3.08 -1.56
CA LYS A 76 16.34 3.94 -0.55
C LYS A 76 15.09 3.27 -0.01
N LYS A 77 14.98 3.22 1.31
CA LYS A 77 13.75 2.85 1.98
C LYS A 77 12.73 3.96 1.79
N ILE A 78 11.48 3.58 1.61
CA ILE A 78 10.38 4.50 1.39
C ILE A 78 9.20 4.20 2.32
N ASN A 79 8.44 5.24 2.64
CA ASN A 79 7.04 5.10 3.00
C ASN A 79 6.19 5.40 1.76
N TRP A 80 5.09 4.69 1.60
CA TRP A 80 4.20 4.85 0.44
C TRP A 80 2.73 4.70 0.81
N GLY A 81 1.86 5.19 -0.06
CA GLY A 81 0.43 4.98 0.02
C GLY A 81 -0.28 5.40 -1.27
N ILE A 82 -1.55 5.04 -1.38
CA ILE A 82 -2.44 5.39 -2.49
C ILE A 82 -3.38 6.49 -2.03
N GLU A 83 -3.53 7.53 -2.85
CA GLU A 83 -4.48 8.61 -2.55
C GLU A 83 -5.89 8.07 -2.32
N CYS A 84 -6.51 8.51 -1.23
CA CYS A 84 -7.86 8.16 -0.82
C CYS A 84 -8.61 9.39 -0.30
N ASN A 85 -9.90 9.22 -0.04
CA ASN A 85 -10.66 10.18 0.76
C ASN A 85 -10.38 9.99 2.27
N TRP A 86 -10.94 10.86 3.10
CA TRP A 86 -10.80 10.82 4.56
C TRP A 86 -11.38 9.54 5.22
N GLU A 87 -12.20 8.78 4.50
CA GLU A 87 -12.77 7.49 4.93
C GLU A 87 -11.90 6.28 4.51
N GLY A 88 -10.84 6.51 3.72
CA GLY A 88 -9.95 5.48 3.22
C GLY A 88 -10.38 4.84 1.90
N THR A 89 -11.40 5.38 1.23
CA THR A 89 -11.77 4.94 -0.12
C THR A 89 -10.79 5.50 -1.14
N ALA A 90 -10.04 4.62 -1.82
CA ALA A 90 -9.05 5.02 -2.82
C ALA A 90 -9.66 5.85 -3.96
N ILE A 91 -8.98 6.93 -4.37
CA ILE A 91 -9.44 7.79 -5.46
C ILE A 91 -9.05 7.15 -6.79
N LEU A 92 -10.01 6.46 -7.40
CA LEU A 92 -9.87 5.78 -8.68
C LEU A 92 -10.08 6.73 -9.86
N LYS A 93 -9.18 6.65 -10.85
CA LYS A 93 -9.39 7.15 -12.21
C LYS A 93 -9.65 5.96 -13.13
N GLU A 94 -10.92 5.79 -13.51
CA GLU A 94 -11.36 4.69 -14.38
C GLU A 94 -10.91 4.88 -15.83
N GLY A 95 -10.60 3.75 -16.48
CA GLY A 95 -10.41 3.65 -17.92
C GLY A 95 -11.03 2.36 -18.46
N TYR A 96 -11.18 2.27 -19.79
CA TYR A 96 -11.93 1.20 -20.47
C TYR A 96 -11.52 -0.25 -20.10
N ASN A 97 -10.30 -0.47 -19.61
CA ASN A 97 -9.85 -1.76 -19.06
C ASN A 97 -8.68 -1.54 -18.08
N SER A 98 -8.81 -0.50 -17.27
CA SER A 98 -7.73 -0.09 -16.39
C SER A 98 -8.24 0.69 -15.19
N ALA A 99 -7.53 0.54 -14.07
CA ALA A 99 -7.69 1.36 -12.89
C ALA A 99 -6.40 2.14 -12.65
N SER A 100 -6.49 3.46 -12.49
CA SER A 100 -5.33 4.30 -12.18
C SER A 100 -5.51 5.05 -10.86
N TYR A 101 -4.43 5.19 -10.12
CA TYR A 101 -4.39 5.83 -8.81
C TYR A 101 -3.19 6.77 -8.71
N THR A 102 -3.30 7.75 -7.82
CA THR A 102 -2.14 8.54 -7.41
C THR A 102 -1.37 7.75 -6.35
N PHE A 103 -0.10 7.44 -6.63
CA PHE A 103 0.80 6.77 -5.72
C PHE A 103 1.71 7.81 -5.07
N TRP A 104 1.63 7.92 -3.75
CA TRP A 104 2.47 8.77 -2.94
C TRP A 104 3.61 7.96 -2.34
N TYR A 105 4.78 8.58 -2.27
CA TYR A 105 5.92 8.02 -1.57
C TYR A 105 6.87 9.10 -1.09
N ARG A 106 7.67 8.78 -0.08
CA ARG A 106 8.82 9.55 0.36
C ARG A 106 9.93 8.61 0.81
N THR A 107 11.17 9.07 0.76
CA THR A 107 12.27 8.31 1.34
C THR A 107 12.32 8.51 2.85
N GLU A 108 12.84 7.53 3.62
CA GLU A 108 12.93 7.66 5.10
C GLU A 108 13.84 8.82 5.55
N ASP A 109 14.74 9.30 4.68
CA ASP A 109 15.63 10.44 4.93
C ASP A 109 15.03 11.80 4.52
N SER A 110 13.75 11.84 4.12
CA SER A 110 13.05 13.07 3.71
C SER A 110 11.62 13.13 4.25
N ASP A 111 11.20 14.32 4.68
CA ASP A 111 9.80 14.58 5.00
C ASP A 111 8.95 14.97 3.79
N GLU A 112 9.59 15.18 2.63
CA GLU A 112 8.90 15.61 1.41
C GLU A 112 8.24 14.44 0.68
N TRP A 113 6.92 14.52 0.53
CA TRP A 113 6.14 13.59 -0.26
C TRP A 113 6.26 13.88 -1.76
N MET A 114 6.49 12.82 -2.53
CA MET A 114 6.45 12.80 -3.98
C MET A 114 5.24 11.99 -4.44
N TYR A 115 4.77 12.23 -5.66
CA TYR A 115 3.73 11.41 -6.26
C TYR A 115 4.09 10.95 -7.67
N SER A 116 3.52 9.81 -8.03
CA SER A 116 3.55 9.25 -9.38
C SER A 116 2.22 8.52 -9.66
N GLN A 117 2.17 7.77 -10.76
CA GLN A 117 1.02 6.95 -11.08
C GLN A 117 1.26 5.49 -10.71
N PHE A 118 0.24 4.88 -10.11
CA PHE A 118 0.05 3.43 -10.08
C PHE A 118 -1.14 3.09 -10.99
N SER A 119 -1.01 2.06 -11.83
CA SER A 119 -2.11 1.63 -12.69
C SER A 119 -2.17 0.12 -12.83
N ILE A 120 -3.38 -0.39 -13.07
CA ILE A 120 -3.67 -1.79 -13.34
C ILE A 120 -4.29 -1.86 -14.72
N HIS A 121 -3.78 -2.75 -15.58
CA HIS A 121 -4.34 -3.04 -16.90
C HIS A 121 -4.82 -4.49 -16.91
N PHE A 122 -6.13 -4.69 -16.75
CA PHE A 122 -6.69 -6.02 -16.49
C PHE A 122 -6.52 -6.98 -17.67
N ALA A 123 -6.79 -6.52 -18.90
CA ALA A 123 -6.54 -7.32 -20.12
C ALA A 123 -5.08 -7.73 -20.30
N LYS A 124 -4.14 -6.89 -19.87
CA LYS A 124 -2.69 -7.19 -19.96
C LYS A 124 -2.20 -8.04 -18.79
N LYS A 125 -3.01 -8.23 -17.75
CA LYS A 125 -2.63 -8.81 -16.46
C LYS A 125 -1.36 -8.19 -15.89
N LYS A 126 -1.27 -6.87 -15.92
CA LYS A 126 -0.11 -6.10 -15.43
C LYS A 126 -0.53 -4.93 -14.56
N MET A 127 0.23 -4.72 -13.50
CA MET A 127 0.28 -3.49 -12.73
C MET A 127 1.54 -2.71 -13.11
N PHE A 128 1.43 -1.39 -13.16
CA PHE A 128 2.52 -0.46 -13.44
C PHE A 128 2.68 0.50 -12.27
N LEU A 129 3.92 0.71 -11.86
CA LEU A 129 4.32 1.62 -10.81
C LEU A 129 5.35 2.59 -11.38
N MET A 130 5.15 3.89 -11.15
CA MET A 130 6.04 4.94 -11.63
C MET A 130 6.26 4.89 -13.16
N GLY A 131 5.22 4.49 -13.90
CA GLY A 131 5.21 4.42 -15.37
C GLY A 131 5.84 3.15 -15.97
N GLU A 132 7.01 2.72 -15.50
CA GLU A 132 7.80 1.69 -16.20
C GLU A 132 8.03 0.39 -15.41
N ARG A 133 7.80 0.40 -14.08
CA ARG A 133 8.03 -0.79 -13.25
C ARG A 133 6.77 -1.65 -13.22
N ILE A 134 6.92 -2.93 -13.48
CA ILE A 134 5.83 -3.86 -13.78
C ILE A 134 5.78 -4.97 -12.72
N LYS A 135 4.56 -5.28 -12.28
CA LYS A 135 4.22 -6.50 -11.54
C LYS A 135 3.08 -7.22 -12.28
N ILE A 136 3.05 -8.55 -12.26
CA ILE A 136 1.91 -9.29 -12.80
C ILE A 136 0.67 -9.02 -11.93
N TYR A 137 -0.45 -8.74 -12.59
CA TYR A 137 -1.76 -8.67 -11.94
C TYR A 137 -2.35 -10.08 -11.88
N GLU A 138 -2.60 -10.55 -10.66
CA GLU A 138 -3.38 -11.74 -10.37
C GLU A 138 -4.74 -11.29 -9.85
N ASP A 139 -5.80 -11.77 -10.50
CA ASP A 139 -7.17 -11.47 -10.07
C ASP A 139 -7.56 -12.46 -8.98
N TYR A 140 -7.52 -12.01 -7.73
CA TYR A 140 -7.93 -12.82 -6.58
C TYR A 140 -9.44 -12.73 -6.31
N ASN A 141 -10.20 -11.95 -7.10
CA ASN A 141 -11.64 -11.75 -6.95
C ASN A 141 -12.47 -12.66 -7.87
N VAL A 142 -11.83 -13.51 -8.69
CA VAL A 142 -12.51 -14.55 -9.48
C VAL A 142 -12.46 -15.87 -8.72
N GLN A 143 -13.49 -16.15 -7.92
CA GLN A 143 -13.84 -17.50 -7.45
C GLN A 143 -14.70 -18.21 -8.48
#